data_AF-A0A1Y4EH27-F1
#
_entry.id   AF-A0A1Y4EH27-F1
#
_cell.length_a   1.000
_cell.length_b   1.000
_cell.length_c   1.000
_cell.angle_alpha   90.00
_cell.angle_beta   90.00
_cell.angle_gamma   90.00
#
_symmetry.space_group_name_H-M   'P 1'
#
loop_
_entity.id
_entity.type
_entity.pdbx_description
1 polymer ?
#
loop_
_entity_poly.entity_id
_entity_poly.type
_entity_poly.pdbx_seq_one_letter_code
_entity_poly.pdbx_strand_id
1 'polypeptide(L)'
;MRGISRIDGHTKEVVNYYAGDDWQGNVYLEGRYTQATDGSIYFGSGKGIVCFHPDSIRKVRMERTPVITGMQVNGRLVNRQTLSGKHPVVSEDLVRATGVHLSYSDNSFAFWVSMMDYQNAESIFYEYRLEEFGDTWSRTLPGESRIQYHHLPPGDYTLLLRACENGFCSPVRAMKVHIAPPWYFSPFARILYTLFIIGACCLWYIAVQRKRREEVGEMKLRFFINIAHEIRSPLTLIVSPVEDLLKKASDAEMHKSLLLIRYNANRILELLNQLLDVRRIDKGQMRLHFAEIDIRHFVNELLDAFSGQARQQGITLQVEFADDLPLVWVDPDNFDKVLVNLLMNALKYTPQSGTVCVSVKTGSAPDAAGPLRDYLEIAVEDTGKGLNERELKKIFERFYQSESGRVSARQGFGIGLNLCQALVKLHYGVIFAENRKDVQGSRFVVRLPLGNKHLKKEEMADGKPEEHLSLHGRVEEPAYFPVQEKGKRNPTHYRVLVIDDDEALRNFLQESLSVHYRVDVAADGMEGWQKALATLPDVVVSDVMMPEMDGFQLLKELKKNPNTNHIPVVLLTSKTELAVVWKVWNKERTDI
;
A
#
# COMPACT_ATOMS: atom_id res chain seq x y z
N MET A 1 -80.14 -48.60 -15.08
CA MET A 1 -78.92 -47.96 -15.63
C MET A 1 -79.05 -46.44 -15.51
N ARG A 2 -77.96 -45.69 -15.26
CA ARG A 2 -77.99 -44.22 -15.17
C ARG A 2 -77.43 -43.59 -16.45
N GLY A 3 -78.21 -42.75 -17.14
CA GLY A 3 -77.82 -42.07 -18.38
C GLY A 3 -77.92 -42.94 -19.65
N ILE A 4 -77.56 -42.34 -20.79
CA ILE A 4 -77.51 -42.97 -22.11
C ILE A 4 -76.11 -42.80 -22.69
N SER A 5 -75.50 -43.85 -23.22
CA SER A 5 -74.19 -43.77 -23.87
C SER A 5 -74.33 -43.85 -25.39
N ARG A 6 -73.73 -42.91 -26.12
CA ARG A 6 -73.51 -43.05 -27.56
C ARG A 6 -72.11 -43.60 -27.79
N ILE A 7 -72.03 -44.68 -28.55
CA ILE A 7 -70.77 -45.28 -28.98
C ILE A 7 -70.61 -44.98 -30.46
N ASP A 8 -69.55 -44.27 -30.82
CA ASP A 8 -69.18 -44.07 -32.22
C ASP A 8 -68.46 -45.31 -32.74
N GLY A 9 -69.02 -45.97 -33.75
CA GLY A 9 -68.47 -47.22 -34.29
C GLY A 9 -67.12 -47.07 -35.01
N HIS A 10 -66.75 -45.85 -35.40
CA HIS A 10 -65.50 -45.57 -36.12
C HIS A 10 -64.39 -45.10 -35.17
N THR A 11 -64.69 -44.13 -34.29
CA THR A 11 -63.69 -43.59 -33.36
C THR A 11 -63.57 -44.42 -32.07
N LYS A 12 -64.52 -45.33 -31.82
CA LYS A 12 -64.71 -46.06 -30.55
C LYS A 12 -64.91 -45.13 -29.35
N GLU A 13 -65.21 -43.85 -29.58
CA GLU A 13 -65.50 -42.91 -28.50
C GLU A 13 -66.85 -43.22 -27.87
N VAL A 14 -66.88 -43.21 -26.55
CA VAL A 14 -68.09 -43.37 -25.75
C VAL A 14 -68.42 -42.02 -25.12
N VAL A 15 -69.54 -41.43 -25.52
CA VAL A 15 -70.07 -40.20 -24.93
C VAL A 15 -71.27 -40.54 -24.06
N ASN A 16 -71.20 -40.18 -22.78
CA ASN A 16 -72.28 -40.40 -21.84
C ASN A 16 -73.15 -39.14 -21.74
N TYR A 17 -74.45 -39.31 -21.92
CA TYR A 17 -75.46 -38.29 -21.80
C TYR A 17 -76.25 -38.52 -20.52
N TYR A 18 -76.38 -37.46 -19.73
CA TYR A 18 -77.22 -37.42 -18.55
C TYR A 18 -78.32 -36.40 -18.77
N ALA A 19 -79.52 -36.73 -18.34
CA ALA A 19 -80.65 -35.83 -18.22
C ALA A 19 -80.28 -34.66 -17.29
N GLY A 20 -80.26 -33.43 -17.84
CA GLY A 20 -80.36 -32.19 -17.07
C GLY A 20 -81.81 -31.92 -16.66
N ASP A 21 -82.10 -30.75 -16.06
CA ASP A 21 -83.41 -30.41 -15.48
C ASP A 21 -84.61 -30.57 -16.45
N ASP A 22 -84.38 -30.51 -17.76
CA ASP A 22 -85.41 -30.66 -18.81
C ASP A 22 -85.77 -32.11 -19.16
N TRP A 23 -85.02 -33.10 -18.66
CA TRP A 23 -85.22 -34.52 -18.99
C TRP A 23 -85.70 -35.29 -17.75
N GLN A 24 -86.75 -36.09 -17.90
CA GLN A 24 -87.38 -36.83 -16.79
C GLN A 24 -86.55 -38.02 -16.31
N GLY A 25 -85.48 -37.72 -15.58
CA GLY A 25 -84.69 -38.66 -14.79
C GLY A 25 -83.64 -39.45 -15.57
N ASN A 26 -82.54 -39.75 -14.88
CA ASN A 26 -81.42 -40.51 -15.42
C ASN A 26 -81.61 -42.03 -15.37
N VAL A 27 -82.71 -42.56 -14.83
CA VAL A 27 -82.85 -44.00 -14.53
C VAL A 27 -83.78 -44.68 -15.53
N TYR A 28 -83.21 -45.57 -16.34
CA TYR A 28 -83.93 -46.38 -17.33
C TYR A 28 -84.13 -47.82 -16.82
N LEU A 29 -85.32 -48.38 -17.12
CA LEU A 29 -85.74 -49.72 -16.76
C LEU A 29 -85.15 -50.74 -17.73
N GLU A 30 -84.54 -51.78 -17.18
CA GLU A 30 -83.87 -52.82 -17.95
C GLU A 30 -84.86 -53.59 -18.85
N GLY A 31 -84.44 -53.91 -20.08
CA GLY A 31 -85.24 -54.65 -21.06
C GLY A 31 -86.44 -53.90 -21.66
N ARG A 32 -86.71 -52.65 -21.26
CA ARG A 32 -87.86 -51.86 -21.73
C ARG A 32 -87.43 -50.77 -22.71
N TYR A 33 -87.15 -51.17 -23.94
CA TYR A 33 -86.80 -50.25 -25.02
C TYR A 33 -87.36 -50.71 -26.36
N THR A 34 -87.64 -49.77 -27.26
CA THR A 34 -87.98 -50.07 -28.65
C THR A 34 -87.52 -48.93 -29.55
N GLN A 35 -87.22 -49.25 -30.80
CA GLN A 35 -86.95 -48.26 -31.85
C GLN A 35 -88.14 -48.25 -32.82
N ALA A 36 -88.69 -47.07 -33.08
CA ALA A 36 -89.73 -46.90 -34.08
C ALA A 36 -89.14 -46.86 -35.50
N THR A 37 -90.00 -47.06 -36.49
CA THR A 37 -89.62 -47.09 -37.91
C THR A 37 -89.09 -45.76 -38.43
N ASP A 38 -89.41 -44.65 -37.76
CA ASP A 38 -88.88 -43.32 -38.05
C ASP A 38 -87.47 -43.08 -37.48
N GLY A 39 -86.91 -44.04 -36.73
CA GLY A 39 -85.60 -43.94 -36.09
C GLY A 39 -85.64 -43.47 -34.64
N SER A 40 -86.80 -43.05 -34.12
CA SER A 40 -86.97 -42.60 -32.73
C SER A 40 -86.79 -43.76 -31.75
N ILE A 41 -86.07 -43.52 -30.65
CA ILE A 41 -85.82 -44.51 -29.60
C ILE A 41 -86.69 -44.19 -28.37
N TYR A 42 -87.35 -45.22 -27.86
CA TYR A 42 -88.19 -45.17 -26.67
C TYR A 42 -87.57 -46.00 -25.56
N PHE A 43 -87.42 -45.41 -24.38
CA PHE A 43 -87.03 -46.11 -23.16
C PHE A 43 -88.10 -45.99 -22.08
N GLY A 44 -88.38 -47.09 -21.39
CA GLY A 44 -89.16 -47.07 -20.16
C GLY A 44 -88.32 -46.49 -19.02
N SER A 45 -88.84 -45.47 -18.34
CA SER A 45 -88.25 -44.90 -17.12
C SER A 45 -89.20 -45.09 -15.94
N GLY A 46 -88.70 -44.87 -14.72
CA GLY A 46 -89.54 -44.89 -13.51
C GLY A 46 -90.63 -43.80 -13.48
N LYS A 47 -90.59 -42.83 -14.41
CA LYS A 47 -91.55 -41.70 -14.50
C LYS A 47 -92.39 -41.71 -15.78
N GLY A 48 -92.25 -42.72 -16.64
CA GLY A 48 -93.01 -42.81 -17.89
C GLY A 48 -92.18 -43.38 -19.04
N ILE A 49 -92.42 -42.87 -20.25
CA ILE A 49 -91.68 -43.23 -21.46
C ILE A 49 -90.86 -42.01 -21.90
N VAL A 50 -89.55 -42.20 -22.07
CA VAL A 50 -88.65 -41.21 -22.66
C VAL A 50 -88.53 -41.52 -24.14
N CYS A 51 -88.82 -40.55 -24.99
CA CYS A 51 -88.68 -40.65 -26.44
C CYS A 51 -87.71 -39.59 -26.94
N PHE A 52 -86.75 -39.98 -27.77
CA PHE A 52 -85.89 -39.05 -28.50
C PHE A 52 -85.45 -39.66 -29.84
N HIS A 53 -85.11 -38.80 -30.78
CA HIS A 53 -84.47 -39.22 -32.02
C HIS A 53 -82.94 -39.12 -31.85
N PRO A 54 -82.13 -40.15 -32.16
CA PRO A 54 -80.67 -40.10 -31.97
C PRO A 54 -80.01 -38.88 -32.64
N ASP A 55 -80.49 -38.51 -33.83
CA ASP A 55 -79.98 -37.36 -34.58
C ASP A 55 -80.41 -35.99 -34.02
N SER A 56 -81.41 -35.94 -33.13
CA SER A 56 -81.80 -34.68 -32.47
C SER A 56 -80.89 -34.32 -31.29
N ILE A 57 -80.03 -35.26 -30.85
CA ILE A 57 -78.99 -35.00 -29.85
C ILE A 57 -77.91 -34.12 -30.48
N ARG A 58 -78.06 -32.80 -30.35
CA ARG A 58 -77.05 -31.84 -30.79
C ARG A 58 -75.77 -32.03 -29.99
N LYS A 59 -74.64 -32.16 -30.69
CA LYS A 59 -73.31 -32.03 -30.07
C LYS A 59 -73.19 -30.58 -29.58
N VAL A 60 -73.19 -30.37 -28.26
CA VAL A 60 -72.89 -29.05 -27.69
C VAL A 60 -71.45 -28.71 -28.08
N ARG A 61 -71.26 -27.67 -28.91
CA ARG A 61 -69.92 -27.15 -29.23
C ARG A 61 -69.60 -26.04 -28.23
N MET A 62 -68.43 -26.13 -27.60
CA MET A 62 -67.91 -25.06 -26.76
C MET A 62 -67.39 -23.93 -27.65
N GLU A 63 -68.24 -22.97 -28.00
CA GLU A 63 -67.87 -21.85 -28.89
C GLU A 63 -67.22 -20.68 -28.15
N ARG A 64 -67.28 -20.67 -26.81
CA ARG A 64 -66.70 -19.61 -25.96
C ARG A 64 -65.37 -20.05 -25.37
N THR A 65 -64.48 -19.10 -25.13
CA THR A 65 -63.24 -19.34 -24.38
C THR A 65 -63.52 -19.42 -22.87
N PRO A 66 -62.73 -20.20 -22.11
CA PRO A 66 -62.81 -20.20 -20.67
C PRO A 66 -62.40 -18.84 -20.10
N VAL A 67 -63.06 -18.44 -19.02
CA VAL A 67 -62.84 -17.16 -18.34
C VAL A 67 -62.12 -17.41 -17.01
N ILE A 68 -61.13 -16.59 -16.72
CA ILE A 68 -60.46 -16.59 -15.42
C ILE A 68 -61.32 -15.77 -14.45
N THR A 69 -61.94 -16.44 -13.49
CA THR A 69 -62.90 -15.84 -12.55
C THR A 69 -62.24 -15.40 -11.25
N GLY A 70 -61.10 -15.99 -10.90
CA GLY A 70 -60.36 -15.69 -9.67
C GLY A 70 -58.87 -15.91 -9.84
N MET A 71 -58.07 -15.20 -9.04
CA MET A 71 -56.62 -15.39 -8.95
C MET A 71 -56.20 -15.27 -7.49
N GLN A 72 -55.22 -16.07 -7.11
CA GLN A 72 -54.59 -16.03 -5.80
C GLN A 72 -53.08 -15.98 -5.96
N VAL A 73 -52.42 -15.12 -5.21
CA VAL A 73 -50.95 -15.01 -5.15
C VAL A 73 -50.54 -15.26 -3.71
N ASN A 74 -49.64 -16.22 -3.47
CA ASN A 74 -49.16 -16.55 -2.12
C ASN A 74 -50.29 -16.75 -1.08
N GLY A 75 -51.40 -17.39 -1.48
CA GLY A 75 -52.53 -17.63 -0.57
C GLY A 75 -53.52 -16.48 -0.40
N ARG A 76 -53.31 -15.32 -1.04
CA ARG A 76 -54.22 -14.15 -0.98
C ARG A 76 -54.96 -13.92 -2.30
N LEU A 77 -56.28 -13.71 -2.23
CA LEU A 77 -57.11 -13.39 -3.39
C LEU A 77 -56.69 -12.04 -4.00
N VAL A 78 -56.59 -12.00 -5.32
CA VAL A 78 -56.20 -10.81 -6.08
C VAL A 78 -57.44 -9.99 -6.43
N ASN A 79 -57.37 -8.69 -6.15
CA ASN A 79 -58.32 -7.68 -6.60
C ASN A 79 -57.56 -6.54 -7.32
N ARG A 80 -58.28 -5.55 -7.86
CA ARG A 80 -57.68 -4.40 -8.59
C ARG A 80 -56.74 -3.53 -7.75
N GLN A 81 -56.79 -3.64 -6.43
CA GLN A 81 -55.93 -2.91 -5.50
C GLN A 81 -54.73 -3.74 -5.04
N THR A 82 -54.66 -5.02 -5.41
CA THR A 82 -53.58 -5.90 -5.00
C THR A 82 -52.32 -5.54 -5.76
N LEU A 83 -51.28 -5.17 -5.01
CA LEU A 83 -49.97 -4.84 -5.55
C LEU A 83 -49.03 -6.05 -5.40
N SER A 84 -48.19 -6.26 -6.40
CA SER A 84 -47.04 -7.14 -6.32
C SER A 84 -45.77 -6.32 -6.56
N GLY A 85 -44.97 -6.16 -5.51
CA GLY A 85 -43.92 -5.14 -5.46
C GLY A 85 -44.53 -3.73 -5.53
N LYS A 86 -44.17 -2.96 -6.56
CA LYS A 86 -44.67 -1.58 -6.79
C LYS A 86 -45.74 -1.47 -7.88
N HIS A 87 -46.14 -2.58 -8.48
CA HIS A 87 -47.06 -2.60 -9.61
C HIS A 87 -48.36 -3.35 -9.25
N PRO A 88 -49.52 -2.93 -9.78
CA PRO A 88 -50.75 -3.68 -9.61
C PRO A 88 -50.66 -5.05 -10.30
N VAL A 89 -51.18 -6.08 -9.65
CA VAL A 89 -51.16 -7.45 -10.20
C VAL A 89 -51.99 -7.52 -11.48
N VAL A 90 -53.15 -6.87 -11.50
CA VAL A 90 -54.02 -6.76 -12.67
C VAL A 90 -54.46 -5.31 -12.82
N SER A 91 -54.41 -4.76 -14.04
CA SER A 91 -54.83 -3.38 -14.33
C SER A 91 -56.35 -3.23 -14.57
N GLU A 92 -57.02 -4.32 -14.94
CA GLU A 92 -58.45 -4.40 -15.26
C GLU A 92 -59.15 -5.50 -14.44
N ASP A 93 -60.46 -5.68 -14.64
CA ASP A 93 -61.17 -6.80 -14.00
C ASP A 93 -60.60 -8.13 -14.50
N LEU A 94 -60.37 -9.08 -13.59
CA LEU A 94 -59.68 -10.34 -13.89
C LEU A 94 -60.33 -11.14 -15.04
N VAL A 95 -61.66 -11.05 -15.16
CA VAL A 95 -62.45 -11.66 -16.23
C VAL A 95 -62.06 -11.12 -17.62
N ARG A 96 -61.63 -9.85 -17.72
CA ARG A 96 -61.21 -9.19 -18.96
C ARG A 96 -59.69 -9.14 -19.12
N ALA A 97 -58.96 -9.32 -18.01
CA ALA A 97 -57.52 -9.25 -17.94
C ALA A 97 -56.80 -10.01 -19.06
N THR A 98 -56.01 -9.26 -19.82
CA THR A 98 -55.12 -9.80 -20.85
C THR A 98 -53.75 -10.19 -20.29
N GLY A 99 -53.40 -9.70 -19.09
CA GLY A 99 -52.22 -10.17 -18.39
C GLY A 99 -52.12 -9.75 -16.93
N VAL A 100 -51.13 -10.31 -16.25
CA VAL A 100 -50.82 -10.07 -14.84
C VAL A 100 -49.34 -9.75 -14.65
N HIS A 101 -49.04 -8.89 -13.69
CA HIS A 101 -47.70 -8.49 -13.33
C HIS A 101 -47.39 -8.92 -11.89
N LEU A 102 -46.36 -9.74 -11.73
CA LEU A 102 -45.90 -10.26 -10.45
C LEU A 102 -44.45 -9.82 -10.22
N SER A 103 -44.12 -9.56 -8.97
CA SER A 103 -42.75 -9.33 -8.52
C SER A 103 -42.05 -10.67 -8.28
N TYR A 104 -40.72 -10.65 -8.20
CA TYR A 104 -39.91 -11.82 -7.91
C TYR A 104 -40.38 -12.65 -6.69
N SER A 105 -40.88 -12.00 -5.63
CA SER A 105 -41.35 -12.68 -4.41
C SER A 105 -42.73 -13.32 -4.53
N ASP A 106 -43.48 -12.97 -5.57
CA ASP A 106 -44.88 -13.38 -5.79
C ASP A 106 -45.00 -14.39 -6.93
N ASN A 107 -43.99 -15.26 -7.07
CA ASN A 107 -43.86 -16.19 -8.18
C ASN A 107 -44.63 -17.52 -8.01
N SER A 108 -45.50 -17.61 -7.01
CA SER A 108 -46.38 -18.75 -6.77
C SER A 108 -47.83 -18.27 -6.71
N PHE A 109 -48.63 -18.72 -7.68
CA PHE A 109 -49.97 -18.20 -7.91
C PHE A 109 -50.90 -19.27 -8.47
N ALA A 110 -52.21 -19.06 -8.32
CA ALA A 110 -53.25 -19.92 -8.83
C ALA A 110 -54.36 -19.11 -9.52
N PHE A 111 -55.01 -19.72 -10.50
CA PHE A 111 -56.17 -19.19 -11.21
C PHE A 111 -57.38 -20.10 -11.00
N TRP A 112 -58.57 -19.51 -10.90
CA TRP A 112 -59.85 -20.20 -11.04
C TRP A 112 -60.42 -19.90 -12.40
N VAL A 113 -60.94 -20.94 -13.04
CA VAL A 113 -61.44 -20.89 -14.41
C VAL A 113 -62.89 -21.37 -14.45
N SER A 114 -63.72 -20.74 -15.30
CA SER A 114 -65.08 -21.18 -15.54
C SER A 114 -65.50 -20.96 -16.99
N MET A 115 -66.43 -21.79 -17.47
CA MET A 115 -67.14 -21.55 -18.74
C MET A 115 -68.34 -20.59 -18.58
N MET A 116 -68.65 -20.16 -17.35
CA MET A 116 -69.82 -19.33 -16.99
C MET A 116 -71.16 -19.97 -17.40
N ASP A 117 -71.17 -21.28 -17.61
CA ASP A 117 -72.31 -22.13 -17.89
C ASP A 117 -72.37 -23.24 -16.84
N TYR A 118 -73.54 -23.41 -16.21
CA TYR A 118 -73.73 -24.28 -15.05
C TYR A 118 -74.39 -25.62 -15.41
N GLN A 119 -74.80 -25.83 -16.67
CA GLN A 119 -75.64 -26.98 -17.02
C GLN A 119 -74.94 -28.34 -16.89
N ASN A 120 -73.60 -28.40 -16.84
CA ASN A 120 -72.81 -29.63 -16.61
C ASN A 120 -71.37 -29.31 -16.10
N ALA A 121 -71.23 -28.51 -15.04
CA ALA A 121 -69.90 -28.07 -14.57
C ALA A 121 -68.99 -29.22 -14.09
N GLU A 122 -69.56 -30.34 -13.63
CA GLU A 122 -68.82 -31.48 -13.05
C GLU A 122 -68.12 -32.37 -14.09
N SER A 123 -68.54 -32.34 -15.35
CA SER A 123 -67.93 -33.11 -16.46
C SER A 123 -66.83 -32.34 -17.21
N ILE A 124 -66.73 -31.03 -16.99
CA ILE A 124 -65.72 -30.17 -17.63
C ILE A 124 -64.39 -30.31 -16.90
N PHE A 125 -63.31 -30.46 -17.67
CA PHE A 125 -61.94 -30.30 -17.19
C PHE A 125 -61.21 -29.25 -18.02
N TYR A 126 -60.13 -28.71 -17.48
CA TYR A 126 -59.35 -27.67 -18.15
C TYR A 126 -57.98 -28.20 -18.55
N GLU A 127 -57.58 -27.87 -19.78
CA GLU A 127 -56.22 -28.07 -20.25
C GLU A 127 -55.49 -26.74 -20.29
N TYR A 128 -54.27 -26.73 -19.75
CA TYR A 128 -53.46 -25.52 -19.67
C TYR A 128 -51.98 -25.80 -19.91
N ARG A 129 -51.26 -24.78 -20.39
CA ARG A 129 -49.80 -24.78 -20.52
C ARG A 129 -49.24 -23.37 -20.54
N LEU A 130 -47.94 -23.24 -20.28
CA LEU A 130 -47.17 -22.05 -20.59
C LEU A 130 -46.47 -22.28 -21.93
N GLU A 131 -46.63 -21.38 -22.89
CA GLU A 131 -46.07 -21.50 -24.24
C GLU A 131 -44.54 -21.73 -24.22
N GLU A 132 -43.84 -21.11 -23.27
CA GLU A 132 -42.38 -21.11 -23.14
C GLU A 132 -41.80 -22.41 -22.57
N PHE A 133 -42.64 -23.31 -22.02
CA PHE A 133 -42.21 -24.59 -21.45
C PHE A 133 -42.50 -25.79 -22.37
N GLY A 134 -43.05 -25.56 -23.58
CA GLY A 134 -43.28 -26.57 -24.61
C GLY A 134 -44.76 -26.85 -24.93
N ASP A 135 -45.01 -27.85 -25.77
CA ASP A 135 -46.33 -28.12 -26.37
C ASP A 135 -47.21 -29.11 -25.60
N THR A 136 -46.75 -29.61 -24.45
CA THR A 136 -47.50 -30.58 -23.66
C THR A 136 -48.55 -29.87 -22.80
N TRP A 137 -49.81 -30.28 -22.92
CA TRP A 137 -50.90 -29.74 -22.11
C TRP A 137 -50.99 -30.47 -20.77
N SER A 138 -51.08 -29.71 -19.68
CA SER A 138 -51.48 -30.22 -18.36
C SER A 138 -53.00 -30.22 -18.26
N ARG A 139 -53.58 -31.15 -17.50
CA ARG A 139 -55.03 -31.35 -17.40
C ARG A 139 -55.49 -31.39 -15.94
N THR A 140 -56.58 -30.68 -15.61
CA THR A 140 -57.25 -30.78 -14.31
C THR A 140 -58.14 -32.02 -14.20
N LEU A 141 -58.50 -32.41 -12.99
CA LEU A 141 -59.57 -33.40 -12.79
C LEU A 141 -60.92 -32.83 -13.25
N PRO A 142 -61.85 -33.65 -13.76
CA PRO A 142 -63.21 -33.20 -14.05
C PRO A 142 -63.86 -32.53 -12.83
N GLY A 143 -64.48 -31.37 -13.02
CA GLY A 143 -65.06 -30.54 -11.95
C GLY A 143 -64.05 -29.65 -11.21
N GLU A 144 -62.74 -29.83 -11.41
CA GLU A 144 -61.71 -28.98 -10.82
C GLU A 144 -61.39 -27.78 -11.70
N SER A 145 -61.58 -26.58 -11.13
CA SER A 145 -61.43 -25.28 -11.82
C SER A 145 -60.16 -24.52 -11.46
N ARG A 146 -59.31 -25.09 -10.59
CA ARG A 146 -58.12 -24.42 -10.06
C ARG A 146 -56.86 -24.88 -10.79
N ILE A 147 -56.08 -23.92 -11.27
CA ILE A 147 -54.78 -24.12 -11.93
C ILE A 147 -53.72 -23.42 -11.09
N GLN A 148 -52.62 -24.10 -10.77
CA GLN A 148 -51.59 -23.56 -9.89
C GLN A 148 -50.19 -23.71 -10.47
N TYR A 149 -49.39 -22.65 -10.32
CA TYR A 149 -47.96 -22.63 -10.61
C TYR A 149 -47.18 -22.32 -9.34
N HIS A 150 -46.03 -22.99 -9.19
CA HIS A 150 -45.14 -22.86 -8.05
C HIS A 150 -43.77 -22.38 -8.53
N HIS A 151 -43.24 -21.36 -7.86
CA HIS A 151 -41.87 -20.87 -8.03
C HIS A 151 -41.44 -20.63 -9.48
N LEU A 152 -42.31 -19.98 -10.26
CA LEU A 152 -41.99 -19.68 -11.65
C LEU A 152 -40.81 -18.68 -11.70
N PRO A 153 -39.77 -18.91 -12.53
CA PRO A 153 -38.64 -18.00 -12.59
C PRO A 153 -39.06 -16.63 -13.16
N PRO A 154 -38.24 -15.58 -13.01
CA PRO A 154 -38.48 -14.30 -13.69
C PRO A 154 -38.51 -14.45 -15.19
N GLY A 155 -39.49 -13.83 -15.83
CA GLY A 155 -39.69 -13.94 -17.26
C GLY A 155 -41.08 -13.45 -17.70
N ASP A 156 -41.25 -13.43 -19.01
CA ASP A 156 -42.52 -13.21 -19.67
C ASP A 156 -43.07 -14.56 -20.11
N TYR A 157 -44.29 -14.88 -19.67
CA TYR A 157 -44.95 -16.13 -19.98
C TYR A 157 -46.32 -15.92 -20.62
N THR A 158 -46.75 -16.86 -21.45
CA THR A 158 -48.10 -16.87 -22.03
C THR A 158 -48.85 -18.12 -21.58
N LEU A 159 -49.81 -17.94 -20.68
CA LEU A 159 -50.72 -18.99 -20.22
C LEU A 159 -51.78 -19.25 -21.28
N LEU A 160 -51.77 -20.46 -21.84
CA LEU A 160 -52.78 -20.96 -22.76
C LEU A 160 -53.71 -21.91 -22.02
N LEU A 161 -55.01 -21.75 -22.24
CA LEU A 161 -56.06 -22.44 -21.49
C LEU A 161 -57.24 -22.79 -22.39
N ARG A 162 -57.77 -24.02 -22.29
CA ARG A 162 -59.01 -24.44 -22.96
C ARG A 162 -59.83 -25.32 -22.03
N ALA A 163 -61.16 -25.24 -22.15
CA ALA A 163 -62.08 -26.17 -21.48
C ALA A 163 -62.32 -27.36 -22.40
N CYS A 164 -62.42 -28.55 -21.84
CA CYS A 164 -62.72 -29.76 -22.62
C CYS A 164 -63.79 -30.58 -21.90
N GLU A 165 -64.70 -31.17 -22.69
CA GLU A 165 -65.76 -32.05 -22.24
C GLU A 165 -66.07 -33.06 -23.35
N ASN A 166 -66.20 -34.35 -22.99
CA ASN A 166 -66.61 -35.41 -23.92
C ASN A 166 -65.87 -35.43 -25.27
N GLY A 167 -64.56 -35.13 -25.26
CA GLY A 167 -63.69 -35.13 -26.45
C GLY A 167 -63.66 -33.82 -27.25
N PHE A 168 -64.49 -32.83 -26.90
CA PHE A 168 -64.47 -31.51 -27.53
C PHE A 168 -63.78 -30.50 -26.64
N CYS A 169 -63.00 -29.61 -27.22
CA CYS A 169 -62.36 -28.51 -26.51
C CYS A 169 -62.80 -27.15 -27.06
N SER A 170 -62.85 -26.16 -26.18
CA SER A 170 -63.09 -24.77 -26.53
C SER A 170 -61.92 -24.17 -27.33
N PRO A 171 -62.13 -22.99 -27.98
CA PRO A 171 -61.02 -22.14 -28.38
C PRO A 171 -60.09 -21.82 -27.19
N VAL A 172 -58.82 -21.57 -27.49
CA VAL A 172 -57.78 -21.30 -26.49
C VAL A 172 -57.89 -19.85 -26.00
N ARG A 173 -57.95 -19.66 -24.68
CA ARG A 173 -57.72 -18.37 -24.01
C ARG A 173 -56.22 -18.22 -23.75
N ALA A 174 -55.66 -17.08 -24.15
CA ALA A 174 -54.29 -16.69 -23.81
C ALA A 174 -54.28 -15.57 -22.76
N MET A 175 -53.36 -15.64 -21.79
CA MET A 175 -53.12 -14.62 -20.77
C MET A 175 -51.62 -14.43 -20.55
N LYS A 176 -51.14 -13.18 -20.58
CA LYS A 176 -49.74 -12.87 -20.30
C LYS A 176 -49.45 -12.86 -18.79
N VAL A 177 -48.35 -13.46 -18.38
CA VAL A 177 -47.88 -13.47 -16.98
C VAL A 177 -46.44 -12.95 -16.98
N HIS A 178 -46.24 -11.75 -16.46
CA HIS A 178 -44.92 -11.14 -16.30
C HIS A 178 -44.43 -11.30 -14.87
N ILE A 179 -43.23 -11.86 -14.67
CA ILE A 179 -42.56 -11.94 -13.36
C ILE A 179 -41.29 -11.10 -13.40
N ALA A 180 -41.30 -9.96 -12.70
CA ALA A 180 -40.20 -9.02 -12.68
C ALA A 180 -38.95 -9.61 -11.98
N PRO A 181 -37.75 -9.44 -12.55
CA PRO A 181 -36.51 -9.90 -11.92
C PRO A 181 -36.19 -9.09 -10.65
N PRO A 182 -35.45 -9.68 -9.69
CA PRO A 182 -35.10 -8.99 -8.46
C PRO A 182 -34.07 -7.87 -8.70
N TRP A 183 -34.12 -6.84 -7.84
CA TRP A 183 -33.33 -5.61 -8.00
C TRP A 183 -31.80 -5.84 -8.01
N TYR A 184 -31.30 -6.86 -7.31
CA TYR A 184 -29.87 -7.17 -7.23
C TYR A 184 -29.31 -7.80 -8.53
N PHE A 185 -30.18 -8.18 -9.47
CA PHE A 185 -29.77 -8.57 -10.83
C PHE A 185 -29.73 -7.39 -11.81
N SER A 186 -30.08 -6.18 -11.36
CA SER A 186 -30.09 -4.97 -12.21
C SER A 186 -28.69 -4.62 -12.73
N PRO A 187 -28.60 -3.94 -13.89
CA PRO A 187 -27.31 -3.46 -14.42
C PRO A 187 -26.54 -2.59 -13.41
N PHE A 188 -27.26 -1.74 -12.67
CA PHE A 188 -26.68 -0.90 -11.63
C PHE A 188 -26.06 -1.72 -10.49
N ALA A 189 -26.75 -2.75 -9.99
CA ALA A 189 -26.21 -3.65 -8.96
C ALA A 189 -24.94 -4.38 -9.45
N ARG A 190 -24.90 -4.81 -10.72
CA ARG A 190 -23.71 -5.45 -11.32
C ARG A 190 -22.50 -4.51 -11.35
N ILE A 191 -22.71 -3.23 -11.71
CA ILE A 191 -21.65 -2.22 -11.67
C ILE A 191 -21.14 -2.00 -10.24
N LEU A 192 -22.03 -1.98 -9.25
CA LEU A 192 -21.64 -1.85 -7.85
C LEU A 192 -20.78 -3.04 -7.38
N TYR A 193 -21.15 -4.27 -7.76
CA TYR A 193 -20.38 -5.47 -7.43
C TYR A 193 -19.00 -5.47 -8.07
N THR A 194 -18.88 -5.07 -9.34
CA THR A 194 -17.58 -5.00 -10.01
C THR A 194 -16.67 -3.93 -9.38
N LEU A 195 -17.21 -2.76 -9.02
CA LEU A 195 -16.46 -1.73 -8.30
C LEU A 195 -15.98 -2.20 -6.93
N PHE A 196 -16.83 -2.93 -6.19
CA PHE A 196 -16.45 -3.49 -4.90
C PHE A 196 -15.29 -4.50 -5.03
N ILE A 197 -15.34 -5.38 -6.02
CA ILE A 197 -14.27 -6.35 -6.29
C ILE A 197 -12.96 -5.62 -6.66
N ILE A 198 -13.02 -4.62 -7.53
CA ILE A 198 -11.85 -3.81 -7.90
C ILE A 198 -11.25 -3.12 -6.67
N GLY A 199 -12.10 -2.52 -5.82
CA GLY A 199 -11.68 -1.88 -4.58
C GLY A 199 -10.98 -2.86 -3.63
N ALA A 200 -11.55 -4.05 -3.44
CA ALA A 200 -10.96 -5.10 -2.61
C ALA A 200 -9.60 -5.58 -3.17
N CYS A 201 -9.50 -5.79 -4.49
CA CYS A 201 -8.24 -6.15 -5.16
C CYS A 201 -7.17 -5.06 -5.02
N CYS A 202 -7.55 -3.77 -5.16
CA CYS A 202 -6.65 -2.64 -4.95
C CYS A 202 -6.14 -2.60 -3.50
N LEU A 203 -7.04 -2.74 -2.51
CA LEU A 203 -6.64 -2.77 -1.09
C LEU A 203 -5.72 -3.95 -0.78
N TRP A 204 -6.02 -5.13 -1.31
CA TRP A 204 -5.17 -6.31 -1.17
C TRP A 204 -3.78 -6.09 -1.80
N TYR A 205 -3.73 -5.53 -3.01
CA TYR A 205 -2.47 -5.21 -3.70
C TYR A 205 -1.61 -4.23 -2.88
N ILE A 206 -2.21 -3.16 -2.34
CA ILE A 206 -1.50 -2.19 -1.49
C ILE A 206 -0.96 -2.85 -0.22
N ALA A 207 -1.77 -3.70 0.43
CA ALA A 207 -1.36 -4.42 1.63
C ALA A 207 -0.17 -5.37 1.36
N VAL A 208 -0.20 -6.12 0.27
CA VAL A 208 0.88 -7.02 -0.14
C VAL A 208 2.16 -6.24 -0.45
N GLN A 209 2.06 -5.13 -1.18
CA GLN A 209 3.22 -4.29 -1.51
C GLN A 209 3.89 -3.71 -0.26
N ARG A 210 3.09 -3.30 0.74
CA ARG A 210 3.60 -2.80 2.01
C ARG A 210 4.40 -3.87 2.75
N LYS A 211 3.83 -5.08 2.89
CA LYS A 211 4.50 -6.20 3.55
C LYS A 211 5.82 -6.59 2.86
N ARG A 212 5.83 -6.61 1.53
CA ARG A 212 7.05 -6.94 0.76
C ARG A 212 8.17 -5.91 0.97
N ARG A 213 7.85 -4.62 1.10
CA ARG A 213 8.84 -3.58 1.40
C ARG A 213 9.44 -3.76 2.80
N GLU A 214 8.60 -4.08 3.78
CA GLU A 214 9.03 -4.35 5.16
C GLU A 214 9.96 -5.57 5.22
N GLU A 215 9.61 -6.66 4.55
CA GLU A 215 10.45 -7.88 4.48
C GLU A 215 11.81 -7.62 3.82
N VAL A 216 11.84 -6.86 2.73
CA VAL A 216 13.09 -6.46 2.07
C VAL A 216 13.94 -5.59 2.98
N GLY A 217 13.33 -4.64 3.70
CA GLY A 217 14.02 -3.82 4.70
C GLY A 217 14.67 -4.66 5.80
N GLU A 218 13.92 -5.63 6.34
CA GLU A 218 14.40 -6.55 7.37
C GLU A 218 15.54 -7.46 6.88
N MET A 219 15.45 -7.97 5.65
CA MET A 219 16.51 -8.78 5.05
C MET A 219 17.78 -7.97 4.84
N LYS A 220 17.68 -6.77 4.26
CA LYS A 220 18.82 -5.86 4.09
C LYS A 220 19.52 -5.60 5.43
N LEU A 221 18.73 -5.28 6.45
CA LEU A 221 19.29 -4.93 7.74
C LEU A 221 19.86 -6.17 8.48
N ARG A 222 19.35 -7.39 8.23
CA ARG A 222 19.95 -8.64 8.77
C ARG A 222 21.29 -8.95 8.12
N PHE A 223 21.36 -8.77 6.80
CA PHE A 223 22.61 -8.91 6.06
C PHE A 223 23.70 -7.98 6.62
N PHE A 224 23.37 -6.70 6.88
CA PHE A 224 24.33 -5.77 7.46
C PHE A 224 24.74 -6.11 8.90
N ILE A 225 23.88 -6.71 9.73
CA ILE A 225 24.27 -7.16 11.08
C ILE A 225 25.32 -8.27 11.00
N ASN A 226 25.10 -9.25 10.13
CA ASN A 226 26.03 -10.36 9.99
C ASN A 226 27.39 -9.84 9.52
N ILE A 227 27.39 -8.93 8.54
CA ILE A 227 28.59 -8.22 8.09
C ILE A 227 29.23 -7.42 9.23
N ALA A 228 28.45 -6.70 10.03
CA ALA A 228 28.97 -5.95 11.17
C ALA A 228 29.73 -6.87 12.14
N HIS A 229 29.17 -8.02 12.52
CA HIS A 229 29.88 -8.95 13.39
C HIS A 229 31.14 -9.55 12.74
N GLU A 230 31.08 -9.87 11.45
CA GLU A 230 32.21 -10.41 10.69
C GLU A 230 33.32 -9.37 10.45
N ILE A 231 33.00 -8.07 10.36
CA ILE A 231 33.97 -6.98 10.20
C ILE A 231 34.57 -6.57 11.55
N ARG A 232 33.80 -6.58 12.63
CA ARG A 232 34.28 -6.16 13.96
C ARG A 232 35.53 -6.95 14.37
N SER A 233 35.47 -8.27 14.25
CA SER A 233 36.54 -9.16 14.70
C SER A 233 37.90 -8.91 14.01
N PRO A 234 38.03 -8.90 12.67
CA PRO A 234 39.29 -8.59 12.00
C PRO A 234 39.73 -7.14 12.26
N LEU A 235 38.79 -6.21 12.43
CA LEU A 235 39.13 -4.81 12.68
C LEU A 235 39.73 -4.59 14.08
N THR A 236 39.19 -5.25 15.11
CA THR A 236 39.79 -5.25 16.45
C THR A 236 41.20 -5.85 16.44
N LEU A 237 41.44 -6.88 15.61
CA LEU A 237 42.76 -7.47 15.40
C LEU A 237 43.74 -6.55 14.63
N ILE A 238 43.26 -5.51 13.95
CA ILE A 238 44.09 -4.47 13.32
C ILE A 238 44.37 -3.34 14.32
N VAL A 239 43.36 -2.91 15.07
CA VAL A 239 43.49 -1.78 16.03
C VAL A 239 44.50 -2.10 17.13
N SER A 240 44.42 -3.28 17.74
CA SER A 240 45.27 -3.63 18.88
C SER A 240 46.78 -3.61 18.55
N PRO A 241 47.27 -4.22 17.46
CA PRO A 241 48.67 -4.08 17.05
C PRO A 241 49.07 -2.64 16.69
N VAL A 242 48.17 -1.86 16.10
CA VAL A 242 48.43 -0.45 15.77
C VAL A 242 48.61 0.38 17.04
N GLU A 243 47.80 0.16 18.07
CA GLU A 243 47.97 0.81 19.37
C GLU A 243 49.29 0.44 20.05
N ASP A 244 49.68 -0.83 19.97
CA ASP A 244 50.96 -1.30 20.51
C ASP A 244 52.15 -0.72 19.75
N LEU A 245 52.03 -0.57 18.42
CA LEU A 245 53.05 0.08 17.60
C LEU A 245 53.13 1.59 17.86
N LEU A 246 51.99 2.27 18.07
CA LEU A 246 51.97 3.70 18.42
C LEU A 246 52.72 3.99 19.73
N LYS A 247 52.62 3.10 20.72
CA LYS A 247 53.37 3.22 21.99
C LYS A 247 54.88 3.03 21.81
N LYS A 248 55.31 2.35 20.74
CA LYS A 248 56.71 1.98 20.48
C LYS A 248 57.36 2.80 19.35
N ALA A 249 56.56 3.51 18.55
CA ALA A 249 57.04 4.24 17.39
C ALA A 249 57.78 5.52 17.81
N SER A 250 59.07 5.58 17.46
CA SER A 250 59.94 6.75 17.64
C SER A 250 60.09 7.58 16.37
N ASP A 251 59.77 7.01 15.21
CA ASP A 251 59.80 7.70 13.92
C ASP A 251 58.50 8.48 13.68
N ALA A 252 58.61 9.75 13.32
CA ALA A 252 57.48 10.66 13.15
C ALA A 252 56.60 10.28 11.95
N GLU A 253 57.18 9.74 10.88
CA GLU A 253 56.45 9.33 9.68
C GLU A 253 55.63 8.07 9.96
N MET A 254 56.25 7.04 10.56
CA MET A 254 55.57 5.84 11.02
C MET A 254 54.47 6.16 12.04
N HIS A 255 54.73 7.08 12.96
CA HIS A 255 53.73 7.51 13.94
C HIS A 255 52.51 8.15 13.26
N LYS A 256 52.72 9.02 12.27
CA LYS A 256 51.63 9.63 11.48
C LYS A 256 50.80 8.58 10.74
N SER A 257 51.45 7.62 10.07
CA SER A 257 50.74 6.53 9.38
C SER A 257 49.92 5.65 10.33
N LEU A 258 50.47 5.30 11.50
CA LEU A 258 49.76 4.49 12.49
C LEU A 258 48.56 5.23 13.08
N LEU A 259 48.66 6.54 13.32
CA LEU A 259 47.53 7.36 13.75
C LEU A 259 46.41 7.36 12.71
N LEU A 260 46.74 7.46 11.43
CA LEU A 260 45.76 7.41 10.33
C LEU A 260 45.07 6.04 10.24
N ILE A 261 45.81 4.94 10.39
CA ILE A 261 45.23 3.59 10.41
C ILE A 261 44.28 3.43 11.61
N ARG A 262 44.71 3.85 12.80
CA ARG A 262 43.88 3.79 14.01
C ARG A 262 42.60 4.60 13.85
N TYR A 263 42.69 5.81 13.33
CA TYR A 263 41.54 6.69 13.08
C TYR A 263 40.53 6.02 12.15
N ASN A 264 40.96 5.51 11.00
CA ASN A 264 40.07 4.87 10.04
C ASN A 264 39.45 3.58 10.61
N ALA A 265 40.21 2.79 11.35
CA ALA A 265 39.69 1.58 11.98
C ALA A 265 38.65 1.89 13.06
N ASN A 266 38.91 2.87 13.93
CA ASN A 266 37.95 3.29 14.96
C ASN A 266 36.68 3.89 14.33
N ARG A 267 36.81 4.70 13.28
CA ARG A 267 35.66 5.23 12.53
C ARG A 267 34.78 4.11 11.98
N ILE A 268 35.35 3.04 11.44
CA ILE A 268 34.57 1.88 10.97
C ILE A 268 33.88 1.16 12.13
N LEU A 269 34.57 0.98 13.28
CA LEU A 269 33.98 0.37 14.48
C LEU A 269 32.80 1.19 15.02
N GLU A 270 32.91 2.52 15.04
CA GLU A 270 31.84 3.42 15.47
C GLU A 270 30.59 3.28 14.58
N LEU A 271 30.77 3.31 13.26
CA LEU A 271 29.67 3.15 12.31
C LEU A 271 28.94 1.81 12.48
N LEU A 272 29.71 0.77 12.76
CA LEU A 272 29.22 -0.57 13.02
C LEU A 272 28.43 -0.64 14.33
N ASN A 273 28.94 0.01 15.38
CA ASN A 273 28.24 0.11 16.67
C ASN A 273 26.95 0.92 16.56
N GLN A 274 26.95 2.07 15.87
CA GLN A 274 25.75 2.87 15.61
C GLN A 274 24.66 2.05 14.92
N LEU A 275 25.03 1.21 13.95
CA LEU A 275 24.09 0.34 13.25
C LEU A 275 23.48 -0.72 14.19
N LEU A 276 24.30 -1.32 15.06
CA LEU A 276 23.83 -2.29 16.05
C LEU A 276 22.93 -1.65 17.11
N ASP A 277 23.22 -0.42 17.52
CA ASP A 277 22.38 0.35 18.43
C ASP A 277 20.99 0.58 17.81
N VAL A 278 20.91 1.04 16.55
CA VAL A 278 19.62 1.17 15.82
C VAL A 278 18.82 -0.14 15.84
N ARG A 279 19.50 -1.29 15.68
CA ARG A 279 18.86 -2.61 15.72
C ARG A 279 18.36 -3.02 17.09
N ARG A 280 19.12 -2.74 18.14
CA ARG A 280 18.68 -2.97 19.53
C ARG A 280 17.45 -2.13 19.85
N ILE A 281 17.40 -0.89 19.36
CA ILE A 281 16.24 -0.01 19.52
C ILE A 281 15.01 -0.59 18.79
N ASP A 282 15.15 -0.97 17.52
CA ASP A 282 14.04 -1.54 16.73
C ASP A 282 13.41 -2.79 17.35
N LYS A 283 14.24 -3.65 17.97
CA LYS A 283 13.78 -4.86 18.66
C LYS A 283 13.26 -4.61 20.08
N GLY A 284 13.27 -3.37 20.55
CA GLY A 284 12.95 -3.03 21.95
C GLY A 284 13.91 -3.63 22.97
N GLN A 285 15.14 -3.94 22.54
CA GLN A 285 16.20 -4.57 23.34
C GLN A 285 17.16 -3.54 23.96
N MET A 286 17.09 -2.28 23.54
CA MET A 286 17.80 -1.18 24.19
C MET A 286 16.97 -0.68 25.37
N ARG A 287 17.57 -0.70 26.56
CA ARG A 287 17.03 -0.10 27.78
C ARG A 287 17.93 1.05 28.15
N LEU A 288 17.32 2.21 28.43
CA LEU A 288 18.05 3.38 28.91
C LEU A 288 18.08 3.36 30.44
N HIS A 289 19.16 3.89 30.99
CA HIS A 289 19.37 4.08 32.42
C HIS A 289 19.44 5.58 32.71
N PHE A 290 18.36 6.12 33.26
CA PHE A 290 18.24 7.55 33.51
C PHE A 290 18.88 7.91 34.86
N ALA A 291 19.76 8.91 34.82
CA ALA A 291 20.35 9.55 35.98
C ALA A 291 19.96 11.04 36.00
N GLU A 292 19.82 11.59 37.20
CA GLU A 292 19.61 13.03 37.40
C GLU A 292 20.96 13.75 37.31
N ILE A 293 21.12 14.61 36.30
CA ILE A 293 22.39 15.29 36.02
C ILE A 293 22.22 16.81 35.88
N ASP A 294 23.33 17.53 36.07
CA ASP A 294 23.44 18.94 35.69
C ASP A 294 23.73 19.05 34.18
N ILE A 295 22.71 19.46 33.42
CA ILE A 295 22.82 19.61 31.97
C ILE A 295 23.83 20.68 31.55
N ARG A 296 24.02 21.71 32.37
CA ARG A 296 24.99 22.78 32.08
C ARG A 296 26.41 22.22 32.13
N HIS A 297 26.71 21.42 33.15
CA HIS A 297 28.00 20.76 33.26
C HIS A 297 28.23 19.79 32.09
N PHE A 298 27.24 18.93 31.82
CA PHE A 298 27.30 17.92 30.75
C PHE A 298 27.54 18.52 29.35
N VAL A 299 26.81 19.60 28.99
CA VAL A 299 26.98 20.25 27.68
C VAL A 299 28.33 20.95 27.57
N ASN A 300 28.80 21.61 28.63
CA ASN A 300 30.11 22.27 28.61
C ASN A 300 31.26 21.26 28.44
N GLU A 301 31.21 20.13 29.15
CA GLU A 301 32.24 19.09 29.02
C GLU A 301 32.32 18.54 27.60
N LEU A 302 31.17 18.33 26.94
CA LEU A 302 31.13 17.92 25.55
C LEU A 302 31.70 19.01 24.62
N LEU A 303 31.32 20.27 24.79
CA LEU A 303 31.81 21.36 23.94
C LEU A 303 33.32 21.59 24.08
N ASP A 304 33.87 21.39 25.28
CA ASP A 304 35.31 21.49 25.52
C ASP A 304 36.09 20.49 24.66
N ALA A 305 35.54 19.28 24.45
CA ALA A 305 36.13 18.27 23.57
C ALA A 305 36.18 18.71 22.09
N PHE A 306 35.23 19.53 21.64
CA PHE A 306 35.17 20.03 20.25
C PHE A 306 35.88 21.37 20.04
N SER A 307 36.24 22.07 21.11
CA SER A 307 36.88 23.40 21.04
C SER A 307 38.15 23.41 20.18
N GLY A 308 38.98 22.36 20.30
CA GLY A 308 40.22 22.21 19.53
C GLY A 308 39.97 22.06 18.03
N GLN A 309 39.00 21.23 17.65
CA GLN A 309 38.62 20.99 16.26
C GLN A 309 37.98 22.24 15.62
N ALA A 310 37.06 22.89 16.34
CA ALA A 310 36.44 24.13 15.89
C ALA A 310 37.50 25.21 15.61
N ARG A 311 38.48 25.36 16.50
CA ARG A 311 39.59 26.31 16.33
C ARG A 311 40.45 26.00 15.11
N GLN A 312 40.73 24.72 14.83
CA GLN A 312 41.50 24.32 13.64
C GLN A 312 40.75 24.59 12.34
N GLN A 313 39.43 24.42 12.34
CA GLN A 313 38.57 24.72 11.19
C GLN A 313 38.24 26.22 11.07
N GLY A 314 38.71 27.04 12.02
CA GLY A 314 38.41 28.47 12.09
C GLY A 314 36.94 28.78 12.34
N ILE A 315 36.22 27.88 13.04
CA ILE A 315 34.82 28.02 13.40
C ILE A 315 34.71 28.56 14.84
N THR A 316 33.81 29.51 15.07
CA THR A 316 33.52 30.03 16.40
C THR A 316 32.48 29.13 17.08
N LEU A 317 32.84 28.49 18.20
CA LEU A 317 31.93 27.71 19.02
C LEU A 317 31.38 28.57 20.16
N GLN A 318 30.06 28.66 20.29
CA GLN A 318 29.36 29.45 21.30
C GLN A 318 28.36 28.60 22.07
N VAL A 319 28.12 28.96 23.33
CA VAL A 319 27.13 28.30 24.17
C VAL A 319 26.32 29.33 24.94
N GLU A 320 25.01 29.11 25.00
CA GLU A 320 24.05 29.95 25.71
C GLU A 320 23.19 29.08 26.63
N PHE A 321 23.16 29.43 27.91
CA PHE A 321 22.33 28.76 28.91
C PHE A 321 21.31 29.74 29.46
N ALA A 322 20.06 29.31 29.63
CA ALA A 322 19.10 30.03 30.46
C ALA A 322 19.63 30.18 31.90
N ASP A 323 19.24 31.25 32.59
CA ASP A 323 19.75 31.57 33.93
C ASP A 323 19.42 30.47 34.95
N ASP A 324 18.21 29.92 34.88
CA ASP A 324 17.73 28.86 35.78
C ASP A 324 17.48 27.56 34.99
N LEU A 325 18.37 26.58 35.16
CA LEU A 325 18.27 25.26 34.55
C LEU A 325 18.12 24.21 35.66
N PRO A 326 17.04 23.41 35.65
CA PRO A 326 16.87 22.35 36.64
C PRO A 326 17.83 21.18 36.35
N LEU A 327 18.02 20.32 37.36
CA LEU A 327 18.55 18.99 37.12
C LEU A 327 17.58 18.20 36.22
N VAL A 328 18.13 17.40 35.31
CA VAL A 328 17.35 16.66 34.31
C VAL A 328 17.66 15.18 34.34
N TRP A 329 16.65 14.38 34.06
CA TRP A 329 16.79 12.93 33.98
C TRP A 329 17.10 12.53 32.54
N VAL A 330 18.33 12.08 32.29
CA VAL A 330 18.77 11.56 30.98
C VAL A 330 19.66 10.33 31.18
N ASP A 331 19.82 9.51 30.14
CA ASP A 331 20.86 8.49 30.09
C ASP A 331 22.13 9.13 29.50
N PRO A 332 23.18 9.39 30.30
CA PRO A 332 24.34 10.16 29.83
C PRO A 332 25.06 9.50 28.66
N ASP A 333 25.23 8.17 28.70
CA ASP A 333 25.96 7.39 27.68
C ASP A 333 25.25 7.42 26.32
N ASN A 334 23.91 7.44 26.31
CA ASN A 334 23.13 7.48 25.08
C ASN A 334 22.82 8.90 24.63
N PHE A 335 22.68 9.85 25.56
CA PHE A 335 22.42 11.24 25.22
C PHE A 335 23.67 11.97 24.69
N ASP A 336 24.86 11.60 25.17
CA ASP A 336 26.18 11.88 24.58
C ASP A 336 26.11 11.76 23.05
N LYS A 337 25.64 10.60 22.58
CA LYS A 337 25.71 10.22 21.17
C LYS A 337 24.85 11.15 20.32
N VAL A 338 23.74 11.64 20.89
CA VAL A 338 22.85 12.59 20.23
C VAL A 338 23.59 13.91 20.02
N LEU A 339 24.16 14.48 21.08
CA LEU A 339 24.83 15.79 21.01
C LEU A 339 26.10 15.73 20.16
N VAL A 340 26.93 14.68 20.33
CA VAL A 340 28.12 14.45 19.50
C VAL A 340 27.77 14.39 18.02
N ASN A 341 26.70 13.68 17.64
CA ASN A 341 26.30 13.59 16.24
C ASN A 341 25.86 14.95 15.68
N LEU A 342 25.08 15.71 16.45
CA LEU A 342 24.61 17.04 16.04
C LEU A 342 25.77 18.03 15.92
N LEU A 343 26.70 18.04 16.88
CA LEU A 343 27.89 18.88 16.86
C LEU A 343 28.82 18.53 15.69
N MET A 344 29.07 17.24 15.45
CA MET A 344 29.88 16.79 14.31
C MET A 344 29.26 17.20 12.98
N ASN A 345 27.93 17.12 12.84
CA ASN A 345 27.25 17.61 11.64
C ASN A 345 27.38 19.14 11.53
N ALA A 346 27.17 19.89 12.61
CA ALA A 346 27.27 21.34 12.61
C ALA A 346 28.68 21.81 12.20
N LEU A 347 29.73 21.28 12.81
CA LEU A 347 31.13 21.61 12.46
C LEU A 347 31.45 21.26 11.02
N LYS A 348 31.05 20.07 10.56
CA LYS A 348 31.30 19.58 9.21
C LYS A 348 30.69 20.45 8.11
N TYR A 349 29.49 20.99 8.32
CA TYR A 349 28.75 21.74 7.31
C TYR A 349 28.88 23.27 7.44
N THR A 350 29.57 23.73 8.48
CA THR A 350 29.87 25.15 8.70
C THR A 350 31.16 25.53 7.96
N PRO A 351 31.16 26.60 7.15
CA PRO A 351 32.37 27.08 6.48
C PRO A 351 33.35 27.72 7.49
N GLN A 352 34.60 27.90 7.06
CA GLN A 352 35.60 28.62 7.84
C GLN A 352 35.12 30.05 8.16
N SER A 353 35.39 30.53 9.37
CA SER A 353 34.85 31.78 9.96
C SER A 353 33.34 31.75 10.27
N GLY A 354 32.67 30.62 10.10
CA GLY A 354 31.30 30.42 10.56
C GLY A 354 31.18 30.24 12.07
N THR A 355 29.94 30.11 12.54
CA THR A 355 29.61 29.97 13.96
C THR A 355 28.72 28.76 14.18
N VAL A 356 29.03 27.99 15.23
CA VAL A 356 28.15 26.97 15.80
C VAL A 356 27.76 27.40 17.21
N CYS A 357 26.46 27.56 17.46
CA CYS A 357 25.90 27.94 18.75
C CYS A 357 25.09 26.78 19.34
N VAL A 358 25.31 26.48 20.62
CA VAL A 358 24.46 25.56 21.39
C VAL A 358 23.67 26.35 22.42
N SER A 359 22.35 26.35 22.31
CA SER A 359 21.46 26.97 23.29
C SER A 359 20.69 25.95 24.11
N VAL A 360 20.64 26.13 25.43
CA VAL A 360 19.94 25.26 26.37
C VAL A 360 18.97 26.10 27.19
N LYS A 361 17.68 25.80 27.10
CA LYS A 361 16.61 26.53 27.78
C LYS A 361 15.47 25.61 28.19
N THR A 362 14.62 26.05 29.10
CA THR A 362 13.35 25.38 29.42
C THR A 362 12.20 26.00 28.64
N GLY A 363 11.19 25.21 28.31
CA GLY A 363 9.94 25.68 27.71
C GLY A 363 8.74 24.94 28.26
N SER A 364 7.54 25.50 28.01
CA SER A 364 6.28 24.85 28.34
C SER A 364 5.35 24.88 27.12
N ALA A 365 4.66 23.78 26.87
CA ALA A 365 3.68 23.58 25.82
C ALA A 365 2.37 23.09 26.45
N PRO A 366 1.49 24.00 26.91
CA PRO A 366 0.29 23.65 27.67
C PRO A 366 -0.67 22.71 26.92
N ASP A 367 -0.70 22.81 25.59
CA ASP A 367 -1.57 22.02 24.71
C ASP A 367 -0.94 20.70 24.23
N ALA A 368 0.30 20.40 24.62
CA ALA A 368 0.98 19.17 24.22
C ALA A 368 0.42 17.97 25.00
N ALA A 369 -0.07 16.96 24.28
CA ALA A 369 -0.42 15.67 24.88
C ALA A 369 0.84 14.87 25.21
N GLY A 370 0.98 14.41 26.46
CA GLY A 370 2.08 13.55 26.90
C GLY A 370 3.08 14.24 27.84
N PRO A 371 4.29 13.68 28.02
CA PRO A 371 5.24 14.14 29.03
C PRO A 371 5.94 15.47 28.67
N LEU A 372 5.84 15.93 27.42
CA LEU A 372 6.48 17.15 26.91
C LEU A 372 5.72 18.46 27.25
N ARG A 373 4.89 18.47 28.30
CA ARG A 373 4.22 19.70 28.75
C ARG A 373 5.23 20.73 29.22
N ASP A 374 6.20 20.32 30.03
CA ASP A 374 7.35 21.12 30.43
C ASP A 374 8.59 20.39 29.94
N TYR A 375 9.47 21.09 29.22
CA TYR A 375 10.56 20.46 28.51
C TYR A 375 11.87 21.25 28.59
N LEU A 376 12.98 20.53 28.57
CA LEU A 376 14.30 21.04 28.25
C LEU A 376 14.44 21.09 26.73
N GLU A 377 14.79 22.24 26.17
CA GLU A 377 15.14 22.43 24.77
C GLU A 377 16.63 22.65 24.63
N ILE A 378 17.30 21.79 23.86
CA ILE A 378 18.68 21.97 23.42
C ILE A 378 18.66 22.19 21.91
N ALA A 379 19.17 23.32 21.46
CA ALA A 379 19.29 23.63 20.03
C ALA A 379 20.74 23.78 19.62
N VAL A 380 21.13 23.10 18.55
CA VAL A 380 22.43 23.24 17.87
C VAL A 380 22.19 24.00 16.57
N GLU A 381 22.76 25.18 16.47
CA GLU A 381 22.58 26.13 15.38
C GLU A 381 23.91 26.36 14.67
N ASP A 382 23.92 26.22 13.35
CA ASP A 382 25.10 26.45 12.52
C ASP A 382 24.88 27.61 11.53
N THR A 383 25.95 28.15 10.96
CA THR A 383 25.91 29.12 9.85
C THR A 383 26.33 28.46 8.53
N GLY A 384 25.95 27.20 8.33
CA GLY A 384 26.25 26.42 7.14
C GLY A 384 25.33 26.74 5.96
N LYS A 385 25.27 25.82 4.99
CA LYS A 385 24.47 25.98 3.76
C LYS A 385 22.95 25.99 3.99
N GLY A 386 22.51 25.56 5.17
CA GLY A 386 21.11 25.28 5.49
C GLY A 386 20.62 23.95 4.92
N LEU A 387 19.36 23.65 5.19
CA LEU A 387 18.65 22.42 4.84
C LEU A 387 17.66 22.68 3.70
N ASN A 388 17.52 21.71 2.79
CA ASN A 388 16.47 21.75 1.76
C ASN A 388 15.10 21.53 2.42
N GLU A 389 14.20 22.52 2.33
CA GLU A 389 12.87 22.47 2.97
C GLU A 389 12.03 21.24 2.55
N ARG A 390 12.20 20.77 1.31
CA ARG A 390 11.50 19.59 0.78
C ARG A 390 12.00 18.28 1.40
N GLU A 391 13.14 18.32 2.06
CA GLU A 391 13.86 17.15 2.56
C GLU A 391 13.92 17.09 4.09
N LEU A 392 13.47 18.13 4.81
CA LEU A 392 13.54 18.23 6.28
C LEU A 392 12.94 17.02 7.01
N LYS A 393 11.88 16.41 6.48
CA LYS A 393 11.29 15.19 7.07
C LYS A 393 12.09 13.93 6.76
N LYS A 394 12.81 13.91 5.63
CA LYS A 394 13.55 12.76 5.14
C LYS A 394 14.95 12.66 5.75
N ILE A 395 15.53 13.74 6.27
CA ILE A 395 16.88 13.73 6.87
C ILE A 395 17.03 12.76 8.05
N PHE A 396 15.92 12.39 8.70
CA PHE A 396 15.89 11.41 9.78
C PHE A 396 15.60 9.97 9.29
N GLU A 397 15.32 9.77 8.00
CA GLU A 397 15.17 8.45 7.41
C GLU A 397 16.52 7.73 7.31
N ARG A 398 16.49 6.41 7.40
CA ARG A 398 17.70 5.58 7.37
C ARG A 398 18.36 5.63 6.00
N PHE A 399 19.69 5.77 5.99
CA PHE A 399 20.50 5.83 4.78
C PHE A 399 20.13 7.01 3.88
N TYR A 400 19.37 7.98 4.40
CA TYR A 400 19.03 9.15 3.65
C TYR A 400 20.26 10.04 3.49
N GLN A 401 20.53 10.42 2.25
CA GLN A 401 21.59 11.34 1.87
C GLN A 401 20.99 12.26 0.79
N SER A 402 21.14 13.57 0.95
CA SER A 402 20.66 14.54 -0.04
C SER A 402 21.40 14.35 -1.38
N GLU A 403 20.69 14.42 -2.50
CA GLU A 403 21.27 14.22 -3.84
C GLU A 403 22.37 15.26 -4.16
N SER A 404 22.28 16.45 -3.58
CA SER A 404 23.28 17.53 -3.70
C SER A 404 24.58 17.25 -2.93
N GLY A 405 24.62 16.19 -2.11
CA GLY A 405 25.76 15.81 -1.26
C GLY A 405 26.60 14.66 -1.79
N ARG A 406 26.34 14.14 -3.01
CA ARG A 406 27.09 13.04 -3.63
C ARG A 406 28.55 13.37 -4.01
N VAL A 407 28.99 14.61 -3.78
CA VAL A 407 30.18 15.24 -4.39
C VAL A 407 31.27 15.60 -3.36
N SER A 408 31.21 15.10 -2.13
CA SER A 408 32.27 15.38 -1.15
C SER A 408 32.60 14.16 -0.31
N ALA A 409 33.87 13.76 -0.35
CA ALA A 409 34.44 12.59 0.30
C ALA A 409 34.33 12.55 1.85
N ARG A 410 33.86 13.63 2.48
CA ARG A 410 33.53 13.67 3.91
C ARG A 410 32.17 13.00 4.23
N GLN A 411 31.76 11.95 3.53
CA GLN A 411 30.40 11.39 3.70
C GLN A 411 30.26 10.48 4.94
N GLY A 412 29.12 10.62 5.63
CA GLY A 412 28.67 9.70 6.68
C GLY A 412 27.59 8.76 6.14
N PHE A 413 27.38 7.59 6.76
CA PHE A 413 26.50 6.53 6.26
C PHE A 413 24.98 6.84 6.31
N GLY A 414 24.57 8.04 6.71
CA GLY A 414 23.15 8.41 6.85
C GLY A 414 22.44 7.66 7.99
N ILE A 415 23.19 7.20 9.01
CA ILE A 415 22.69 6.48 10.19
C ILE A 415 22.55 7.41 11.40
N GLY A 416 23.44 8.41 11.51
CA GLY A 416 23.57 9.29 12.68
C GLY A 416 22.27 9.97 13.12
N LEU A 417 21.63 10.74 12.23
CA LEU A 417 20.39 11.45 12.57
C LEU A 417 19.22 10.50 12.87
N ASN A 418 19.15 9.33 12.21
CA ASN A 418 18.14 8.32 12.53
C ASN A 418 18.36 7.75 13.94
N LEU A 419 19.61 7.48 14.32
CA LEU A 419 19.97 7.06 15.66
C LEU A 419 19.63 8.16 16.68
N CYS A 420 19.94 9.43 16.40
CA CYS A 420 19.53 10.54 17.27
C CYS A 420 18.03 10.58 17.50
N GLN A 421 17.23 10.44 16.44
CA GLN A 421 15.77 10.41 16.56
C GLN A 421 15.28 9.21 17.38
N ALA A 422 15.89 8.04 17.21
CA ALA A 422 15.55 6.84 17.97
C ALA A 422 15.91 6.98 19.47
N LEU A 423 17.09 7.50 19.78
CA LEU A 423 17.57 7.72 21.16
C LEU A 423 16.75 8.80 21.87
N VAL A 424 16.47 9.94 21.22
CA VAL A 424 15.63 11.01 21.78
C VAL A 424 14.21 10.50 22.03
N LYS A 425 13.67 9.64 21.15
CA LYS A 425 12.36 9.03 21.36
C LYS A 425 12.34 8.06 22.55
N LEU A 426 13.43 7.31 22.79
CA LEU A 426 13.58 6.49 24.00
C LEU A 426 13.71 7.35 25.26
N HIS A 427 14.22 8.58 25.15
CA HIS A 427 14.17 9.61 26.20
C HIS A 427 12.79 10.30 26.31
N TYR A 428 11.74 9.74 25.71
CA TYR A 428 10.39 10.32 25.67
C TYR A 428 10.32 11.74 25.06
N GLY A 429 11.36 12.13 24.32
CA GLY A 429 11.51 13.44 23.71
C GLY A 429 11.18 13.47 22.22
N VAL A 430 11.43 14.63 21.61
CA VAL A 430 11.33 14.85 20.17
C VAL A 430 12.55 15.58 19.64
N ILE A 431 12.98 15.22 18.43
CA ILE A 431 14.01 15.95 17.68
C ILE A 431 13.42 16.39 16.33
N PHE A 432 13.72 17.61 15.93
CA PHE A 432 13.37 18.14 14.63
C PHE A 432 14.47 19.08 14.13
N ALA A 433 14.43 19.39 12.83
CA ALA A 433 15.35 20.33 12.21
C ALA A 433 14.56 21.40 11.46
N GLU A 434 15.11 22.59 11.42
CA GLU A 434 14.58 23.74 10.68
C GLU A 434 15.74 24.59 10.14
N ASN A 435 15.44 25.46 9.19
CA ASN A 435 16.40 26.48 8.78
C ASN A 435 16.36 27.65 9.76
N ARG A 436 17.53 28.25 9.99
CA ARG A 436 17.63 29.49 10.74
C ARG A 436 16.87 30.62 10.02
N LYS A 437 16.32 31.55 10.81
CA LYS A 437 15.52 32.68 10.32
C LYS A 437 16.29 33.99 10.27
N ASP A 438 17.32 34.08 11.08
CA ASP A 438 18.18 35.24 11.28
C ASP A 438 19.34 35.28 10.28
N VAL A 439 19.97 34.13 10.04
CA VAL A 439 21.08 33.96 9.08
C VAL A 439 20.91 32.66 8.30
N GLN A 440 21.66 32.52 7.20
CA GLN A 440 21.72 31.24 6.48
C GLN A 440 22.40 30.18 7.36
N GLY A 441 21.74 29.04 7.54
CA GLY A 441 22.22 27.95 8.37
C GLY A 441 21.11 27.03 8.83
N SER A 442 21.47 26.01 9.61
CA SER A 442 20.53 25.01 10.12
C SER A 442 20.35 25.12 11.62
N ARG A 443 19.20 24.65 12.12
CA ARG A 443 18.87 24.57 13.54
C ARG A 443 18.30 23.19 13.84
N PHE A 444 19.02 22.41 14.64
CA PHE A 444 18.56 21.12 15.14
C PHE A 444 18.12 21.26 16.59
N VAL A 445 16.89 20.84 16.89
CA VAL A 445 16.26 21.07 18.19
C VAL A 445 15.87 19.74 18.82
N VAL A 446 16.37 19.49 20.01
CA VAL A 446 16.01 18.35 20.87
C VAL A 446 15.18 18.86 22.04
N ARG A 447 14.01 18.25 22.26
CA ARG A 447 13.17 18.52 23.43
C ARG A 447 13.00 17.28 24.27
N LEU A 448 13.32 17.37 25.56
CA LEU A 448 13.18 16.30 26.54
C LEU A 448 12.19 16.71 27.63
N PRO A 449 11.33 15.80 28.13
CA PRO A 449 10.44 16.09 29.25
C PRO A 449 11.22 16.46 30.53
N LEU A 450 10.73 17.45 31.27
CA LEU A 450 11.24 17.78 32.60
C LEU A 450 10.63 16.88 33.69
N GLY A 451 11.42 16.62 34.73
CA GLY A 451 11.06 15.74 35.84
C GLY A 451 11.04 14.26 35.48
N ASN A 452 10.62 13.41 36.42
CA ASN A 452 10.71 11.95 36.31
C ASN A 452 9.35 11.22 36.18
N LYS A 453 8.23 11.96 36.11
CA LYS A 453 6.86 11.37 36.08
C LYS A 453 6.61 10.44 34.90
N HIS A 454 7.38 10.58 33.84
CA HIS A 454 7.27 9.80 32.63
C HIS A 454 8.13 8.51 32.66
N LEU A 455 9.05 8.40 33.63
CA LEU A 455 9.97 7.29 33.78
C LEU A 455 9.37 6.18 34.65
N LYS A 456 9.69 4.94 34.30
CA LYS A 456 9.37 3.77 35.15
C LYS A 456 10.46 3.58 36.20
N LYS A 457 10.10 2.98 37.34
CA LYS A 457 11.06 2.67 38.42
C LYS A 457 12.25 1.83 37.96
N GLU A 458 12.03 0.94 36.99
CA GLU A 458 13.06 0.05 36.42
C GLU A 458 14.06 0.79 35.50
N GLU A 459 13.73 2.02 35.07
CA GLU A 459 14.53 2.84 34.15
C GLU A 459 15.40 3.86 34.91
N MET A 460 15.14 4.09 36.20
CA MET A 460 15.90 5.03 37.02
C MET A 460 17.08 4.31 37.68
N ALA A 461 18.27 4.91 37.64
CA ALA A 461 19.44 4.38 38.31
C ALA A 461 19.30 4.57 39.85
N ASP A 462 19.27 3.48 40.61
CA ASP A 462 19.34 3.47 42.08
C ASP A 462 20.81 3.63 42.51
N GLY A 463 21.38 4.82 42.38
CA GLY A 463 22.76 5.08 42.81
C GLY A 463 23.21 6.50 42.54
N LYS A 464 24.03 7.06 43.45
CA LYS A 464 24.77 8.29 43.17
C LYS A 464 25.54 8.13 41.87
N PRO A 465 25.68 9.17 41.04
CA PRO A 465 26.50 9.09 39.84
C PRO A 465 27.91 8.69 40.29
N GLU A 466 28.34 7.49 39.94
CA GLU A 466 29.78 7.22 39.86
C GLU A 466 30.33 8.30 38.91
N GLU A 467 31.53 8.83 39.19
CA GLU A 467 32.20 9.72 38.25
C GLU A 467 32.29 9.01 36.90
N HIS A 468 31.33 9.31 36.00
CA HIS A 468 31.12 8.57 34.77
C HIS A 468 32.24 8.96 33.80
N LEU A 469 33.36 8.24 33.91
CA LEU A 469 34.39 8.14 32.88
C LEU A 469 33.84 7.29 31.71
N SER A 470 32.95 7.89 30.94
CA SER A 470 32.50 7.39 29.64
C SER A 470 32.64 8.46 28.57
N LEU A 471 33.83 9.07 28.48
CA LEU A 471 34.27 9.67 27.22
C LEU A 471 34.33 8.52 26.19
N HIS A 472 33.26 8.33 25.42
CA HIS A 472 33.35 7.55 24.17
C HIS A 472 34.56 8.09 23.43
N GLY A 473 35.57 7.23 23.32
CA GLY A 473 36.98 7.62 23.23
C GLY A 473 37.18 8.78 22.27
N ARG A 474 37.75 9.87 22.80
CA ARG A 474 38.26 11.03 22.06
C ARG A 474 38.29 10.74 20.56
N VAL A 475 37.27 11.20 19.84
CA VAL A 475 37.40 11.40 18.41
C VAL A 475 38.32 12.62 18.27
N GLU A 476 39.58 12.42 18.60
CA GLU A 476 40.64 13.16 17.95
C GLU A 476 40.52 12.74 16.47
N GLU A 477 39.68 13.45 15.70
CA GLU A 477 40.14 13.76 14.35
C GLU A 477 41.57 14.25 14.53
N PRO A 478 42.55 13.66 13.83
CA PRO A 478 43.93 14.08 14.00
C PRO A 478 43.90 15.58 13.84
N ALA A 479 44.36 16.27 14.89
CA ALA A 479 44.67 17.67 14.79
C ALA A 479 45.32 17.85 13.42
N TYR A 480 44.80 18.76 12.59
CA TYR A 480 45.54 19.20 11.43
C TYR A 480 46.84 19.74 12.00
N PHE A 481 47.86 18.89 12.06
CA PHE A 481 49.18 19.27 12.52
C PHE A 481 49.69 20.15 11.38
N PRO A 482 49.79 21.48 11.55
CA PRO A 482 50.63 22.22 10.64
C PRO A 482 52.04 21.73 10.97
N VAL A 483 52.54 20.77 10.21
CA VAL A 483 53.93 20.34 10.35
C VAL A 483 54.75 21.57 9.99
N GLN A 484 55.43 22.14 11.01
CA GLN A 484 56.44 23.15 10.79
C GLN A 484 57.40 22.67 9.71
N GLU A 485 57.59 23.49 8.69
CA GLU A 485 58.58 23.31 7.63
C GLU A 485 59.94 22.92 8.23
N LYS A 486 60.33 21.64 8.16
CA LYS A 486 61.74 21.27 8.22
C LYS A 486 62.05 20.12 7.27
N GLY A 487 62.77 20.49 6.21
CA GLY A 487 63.41 19.58 5.28
C GLY A 487 63.15 19.91 3.81
N LYS A 488 63.40 21.16 3.38
CA LYS A 488 63.48 21.48 1.93
C LYS A 488 64.61 20.67 1.30
N ARG A 489 64.33 19.44 0.85
CA ARG A 489 64.97 18.91 -0.35
C ARG A 489 64.42 19.73 -1.50
N ASN A 490 65.32 20.32 -2.30
CA ASN A 490 64.89 21.13 -3.44
C ASN A 490 64.00 20.24 -4.34
N PRO A 491 62.71 20.58 -4.52
CA PRO A 491 61.87 19.88 -5.47
C PRO A 491 62.56 19.93 -6.83
N THR A 492 62.51 18.83 -7.58
CA THR A 492 62.97 18.85 -8.98
C THR A 492 62.23 19.94 -9.76
N HIS A 493 62.74 20.31 -10.94
CA HIS A 493 62.04 21.28 -11.79
C HIS A 493 60.72 20.75 -12.34
N TYR A 494 60.48 19.44 -12.25
CA TYR A 494 59.28 18.78 -12.76
C TYR A 494 58.05 19.13 -11.91
N ARG A 495 56.97 19.52 -12.60
CA ARG A 495 55.67 19.90 -12.05
C ARG A 495 54.65 18.79 -12.21
N VAL A 496 53.96 18.48 -11.13
CA VAL A 496 52.84 17.53 -11.13
C VAL A 496 51.58 18.27 -10.73
N LEU A 497 50.51 18.12 -11.50
CA LEU A 497 49.19 18.63 -11.15
C LEU A 497 48.33 17.48 -10.63
N VAL A 498 47.91 17.56 -9.37
CA VAL A 498 47.03 16.57 -8.73
C VAL A 498 45.60 17.10 -8.72
N ILE A 499 44.66 16.32 -9.23
CA ILE A 499 43.25 16.70 -9.39
C ILE A 499 42.40 15.60 -8.75
N ASP A 500 41.69 15.93 -7.68
CA ASP A 500 40.91 14.97 -6.91
C ASP A 500 39.85 15.74 -6.10
N ASP A 501 38.61 15.27 -6.01
CA ASP A 501 37.55 15.96 -5.25
C ASP A 501 37.64 15.68 -3.74
N ASP A 502 38.32 14.60 -3.33
CA ASP A 502 38.63 14.29 -1.94
C ASP A 502 39.83 15.14 -1.45
N GLU A 503 39.54 16.15 -0.65
CA GLU A 503 40.55 17.01 -0.03
C GLU A 503 41.60 16.22 0.78
N ALA A 504 41.21 15.13 1.46
CA ALA A 504 42.14 14.33 2.26
C ALA A 504 43.10 13.55 1.36
N LEU A 505 42.59 12.93 0.29
CA LEU A 505 43.43 12.22 -0.69
C LEU A 505 44.32 13.19 -1.47
N ARG A 506 43.77 14.33 -1.88
CA ARG A 506 44.51 15.41 -2.55
C ARG A 506 45.66 15.93 -1.70
N ASN A 507 45.41 16.22 -0.42
CA ASN A 507 46.45 16.65 0.52
C ASN A 507 47.50 15.57 0.75
N PHE A 508 47.08 14.30 0.89
CA PHE A 508 48.00 13.17 1.03
C PHE A 508 48.91 13.02 -0.19
N LEU A 509 48.37 13.10 -1.40
CA LEU A 509 49.12 13.05 -2.66
C LEU A 509 50.03 14.27 -2.80
N GLN A 510 49.55 15.46 -2.44
CA GLN A 510 50.36 16.67 -2.43
C GLN A 510 51.55 16.53 -1.49
N GLU A 511 51.34 16.12 -0.25
CA GLU A 511 52.43 15.90 0.72
C GLU A 511 53.42 14.85 0.22
N SER A 512 52.93 13.70 -0.27
CA SER A 512 53.76 12.58 -0.71
C SER A 512 54.61 12.93 -1.93
N LEU A 513 54.04 13.64 -2.91
CA LEU A 513 54.72 14.00 -4.14
C LEU A 513 55.59 15.27 -3.99
N SER A 514 55.25 16.17 -3.05
CA SER A 514 56.01 17.41 -2.81
C SER A 514 57.42 17.15 -2.27
N VAL A 515 57.70 15.92 -1.78
CA VAL A 515 59.05 15.46 -1.41
C VAL A 515 59.99 15.46 -2.62
N HIS A 516 59.47 15.26 -3.83
CA HIS A 516 60.25 15.06 -5.06
C HIS A 516 59.94 16.05 -6.19
N TYR A 517 58.70 16.56 -6.25
CA TYR A 517 58.17 17.35 -7.37
C TYR A 517 57.57 18.67 -6.89
N ARG A 518 57.37 19.62 -7.81
CA ARG A 518 56.52 20.79 -7.55
C ARG A 518 55.08 20.41 -7.78
N VAL A 519 54.26 20.39 -6.73
CA VAL A 519 52.88 19.90 -6.83
C VAL A 519 51.89 21.06 -6.77
N ASP A 520 51.13 21.21 -7.84
CA ASP A 520 49.92 22.03 -7.88
C ASP A 520 48.70 21.12 -7.65
N VAL A 521 47.66 21.63 -7.01
CA VAL A 521 46.44 20.87 -6.68
C VAL A 521 45.20 21.53 -7.25
N ALA A 522 44.19 20.77 -7.65
CA ALA A 522 42.88 21.26 -8.08
C ALA A 522 41.74 20.39 -7.51
N ALA A 523 40.57 20.98 -7.27
CA ALA A 523 39.46 20.34 -6.60
C ALA A 523 38.48 19.59 -7.51
N ASP A 524 38.53 19.87 -8.80
CA ASP A 524 37.69 19.24 -9.80
C ASP A 524 38.38 19.31 -11.18
N GLY A 525 37.81 18.61 -12.17
CA GLY A 525 38.38 18.59 -13.51
C GLY A 525 38.44 19.97 -14.17
N MET A 526 37.50 20.87 -13.90
CA MET A 526 37.42 22.18 -14.55
C MET A 526 38.52 23.11 -14.04
N GLU A 527 38.71 23.20 -12.72
CA GLU A 527 39.84 23.90 -12.11
C GLU A 527 41.16 23.26 -12.56
N GLY A 528 41.21 21.93 -12.62
CA GLY A 528 42.37 21.17 -13.10
C GLY A 528 42.76 21.50 -14.54
N TRP A 529 41.79 21.58 -15.44
CA TRP A 529 42.03 21.94 -16.85
C TRP A 529 42.54 23.37 -17.00
N GLN A 530 41.95 24.33 -16.27
CA GLN A 530 42.41 25.71 -16.26
C GLN A 530 43.83 25.84 -15.73
N LYS A 531 44.16 25.13 -14.64
CA LYS A 531 45.51 25.08 -14.09
C LYS A 531 46.49 24.43 -15.05
N ALA A 532 46.12 23.34 -15.71
CA ALA A 532 46.98 22.68 -16.70
C ALA A 532 47.36 23.62 -17.87
N LEU A 533 46.41 24.45 -18.32
CA LEU A 533 46.67 25.46 -19.37
C LEU A 533 47.57 26.61 -18.88
N ALA A 534 47.44 27.00 -17.61
CA ALA A 534 48.20 28.10 -17.03
C ALA A 534 49.62 27.70 -16.60
N THR A 535 49.80 26.51 -16.04
CA THR A 535 51.07 26.09 -15.40
C THR A 535 51.88 25.11 -16.24
N LEU A 536 51.28 24.49 -17.27
CA LEU A 536 51.86 23.48 -18.16
C LEU A 536 52.65 22.42 -17.37
N PRO A 537 51.96 21.59 -16.56
CA PRO A 537 52.62 20.57 -15.75
C PRO A 537 53.26 19.48 -16.62
N ASP A 538 54.29 18.83 -16.10
CA ASP A 538 54.96 17.70 -16.77
C ASP A 538 54.12 16.41 -16.67
N VAL A 539 53.28 16.29 -15.65
CA VAL A 539 52.33 15.17 -15.47
C VAL A 539 51.06 15.68 -14.80
N VAL A 540 49.91 15.17 -15.25
CA VAL A 540 48.64 15.30 -14.53
C VAL A 540 48.28 13.98 -13.86
N VAL A 541 47.98 14.01 -12.56
CA VAL A 541 47.42 12.88 -11.81
C VAL A 541 46.00 13.25 -11.46
N SER A 542 45.02 12.50 -11.95
CA SER A 542 43.60 12.83 -11.81
C SER A 542 42.82 11.63 -11.33
N ASP A 543 41.87 11.84 -10.42
CA ASP A 543 40.82 10.84 -10.20
C ASP A 543 39.92 10.74 -11.44
N VAL A 544 39.24 9.61 -11.58
CA VAL A 544 38.26 9.37 -12.65
C VAL A 544 36.92 10.01 -12.32
N MET A 545 36.49 9.98 -11.06
CA MET A 545 35.13 10.29 -10.64
C MET A 545 35.07 11.63 -9.91
N MET A 546 35.05 12.73 -10.66
CA MET A 546 35.05 14.08 -10.11
C MET A 546 33.81 14.89 -10.54
N PRO A 547 33.38 15.89 -9.75
CA PRO A 547 32.28 16.78 -10.10
C PRO A 547 32.63 17.78 -11.20
N GLU A 548 31.59 18.38 -11.78
CA GLU A 548 31.62 19.30 -12.93
C GLU A 548 32.21 18.68 -14.20
N MET A 549 33.48 18.30 -14.17
CA MET A 549 34.18 17.61 -15.23
C MET A 549 34.89 16.37 -14.66
N ASP A 550 34.49 15.20 -15.15
CA ASP A 550 35.10 13.92 -14.77
C ASP A 550 36.50 13.74 -15.37
N GLY A 551 37.27 12.78 -14.86
CA GLY A 551 38.66 12.56 -15.29
C GLY A 551 38.81 12.17 -16.77
N PHE A 552 37.78 11.58 -17.39
CA PHE A 552 37.78 11.25 -18.81
C PHE A 552 37.53 12.48 -19.68
N GLN A 553 36.56 13.32 -19.29
CA GLN A 553 36.29 14.59 -19.95
C GLN A 553 37.51 15.51 -19.86
N LEU A 554 38.14 15.60 -18.68
CA LEU A 554 39.41 16.31 -18.50
C LEU A 554 40.49 15.78 -19.44
N LEU A 555 40.71 14.46 -19.49
CA LEU A 555 41.68 13.84 -20.38
C LEU A 555 41.41 14.24 -21.84
N LYS A 556 40.16 14.19 -22.27
CA LYS A 556 39.73 14.55 -23.62
C LYS A 556 40.02 16.02 -23.95
N GLU A 557 39.71 16.94 -23.04
CA GLU A 557 39.99 18.37 -23.23
C GLU A 557 41.50 18.67 -23.24
N LEU A 558 42.27 17.99 -22.40
CA LEU A 558 43.74 18.09 -22.43
C LEU A 558 44.33 17.55 -23.74
N LYS A 559 43.79 16.44 -24.28
CA LYS A 559 44.28 15.82 -25.53
C LYS A 559 43.83 16.53 -26.79
N LYS A 560 42.68 17.21 -26.80
CA LYS A 560 42.23 18.04 -27.92
C LYS A 560 43.07 19.32 -28.09
N ASN A 561 43.59 19.87 -27.00
CA ASN A 561 44.30 21.15 -27.05
C ASN A 561 45.78 20.94 -27.43
N PRO A 562 46.28 21.57 -28.53
CA PRO A 562 47.66 21.42 -28.98
C PRO A 562 48.72 21.78 -27.92
N ASN A 563 48.39 22.65 -26.97
CA ASN A 563 49.31 23.11 -25.94
C ASN A 563 49.42 22.13 -24.75
N THR A 564 48.49 21.19 -24.59
CA THR A 564 48.46 20.26 -23.44
C THR A 564 48.42 18.79 -23.86
N ASN A 565 48.25 18.48 -25.16
CA ASN A 565 48.06 17.10 -25.63
C ASN A 565 49.23 16.16 -25.37
N HIS A 566 50.44 16.70 -25.26
CA HIS A 566 51.68 15.98 -25.00
C HIS A 566 51.87 15.66 -23.51
N ILE A 567 51.11 16.32 -22.62
CA ILE A 567 51.22 16.11 -21.18
C ILE A 567 50.69 14.70 -20.84
N PRO A 568 51.49 13.83 -20.20
CA PRO A 568 51.04 12.52 -19.72
C PRO A 568 50.02 12.68 -18.59
N VAL A 569 48.96 11.87 -18.63
CA VAL A 569 47.88 11.86 -17.64
C VAL A 569 47.83 10.47 -16.99
N VAL A 570 47.87 10.44 -15.67
CA VAL A 570 47.72 9.23 -14.84
C VAL A 570 46.34 9.30 -14.18
N LEU A 571 45.46 8.38 -14.55
CA LEU A 571 44.14 8.27 -13.92
C LEU A 571 44.22 7.34 -12.71
N LEU A 572 43.81 7.85 -11.54
CA LEU A 572 43.62 7.06 -10.33
C LEU A 572 42.24 6.41 -10.37
N THR A 573 42.16 5.11 -10.10
CA THR A 573 40.90 4.36 -10.13
C THR A 573 40.96 3.18 -9.19
N SER A 574 39.82 2.79 -8.62
CA SER A 574 39.73 1.58 -7.81
C SER A 574 39.73 0.32 -8.69
N LYS A 575 40.20 -0.82 -8.14
CA LYS A 575 40.33 -2.08 -8.90
C LYS A 575 39.03 -2.58 -9.53
N THR A 576 37.88 -2.20 -8.97
CA THR A 576 36.53 -2.56 -9.45
C THR A 576 36.12 -1.75 -10.68
N GLU A 577 36.65 -0.54 -10.84
CA GLU A 577 36.33 0.39 -11.92
C GLU A 577 37.19 0.15 -13.18
N LEU A 578 38.31 -0.57 -13.07
CA LEU A 578 39.18 -0.92 -14.19
C LEU A 578 38.44 -1.52 -15.39
N ALA A 579 37.38 -2.31 -15.16
CA ALA A 579 36.57 -2.88 -16.25
C ALA A 579 35.76 -1.82 -17.01
N VAL A 580 35.30 -0.76 -16.32
CA VAL A 580 34.61 0.40 -16.90
C VAL A 580 35.62 1.29 -17.62
N VAL A 581 36.77 1.56 -16.99
CA VAL A 581 37.89 2.32 -17.58
C VAL A 581 38.32 1.67 -18.90
N TRP A 582 38.50 0.35 -18.94
CA TRP A 582 38.91 -0.37 -20.16
C TRP A 582 37.87 -0.29 -21.29
N LYS A 583 36.58 -0.25 -20.94
CA LYS A 583 35.48 -0.17 -21.89
C LYS A 583 35.34 1.24 -22.49
N VAL A 584 35.54 2.28 -21.67
CA VAL A 584 35.57 3.68 -22.12
C VAL A 584 36.82 3.94 -22.95
N TRP A 585 37.99 3.48 -22.50
CA TRP A 585 39.25 3.59 -23.23
C TRP A 585 39.17 2.98 -24.63
N ASN A 586 38.61 1.77 -24.77
CA ASN A 586 38.45 1.13 -26.08
C ASN A 586 37.42 1.80 -26.99
N LYS A 587 36.43 2.52 -26.42
CA LYS A 587 35.42 3.24 -27.17
C LYS A 587 35.91 4.62 -27.65
N GLU A 588 36.76 5.29 -26.87
CA GLU A 588 37.32 6.59 -27.25
C GLU A 588 38.58 6.48 -28.11
N ARG A 589 39.29 5.34 -28.09
CA ARG A 589 40.42 5.07 -29.01
C ARG A 589 40.00 5.01 -30.49
N THR A 590 38.71 4.88 -30.79
CA THR A 590 38.18 4.97 -32.16
C THR A 590 37.87 6.40 -32.61
N ASP A 591 37.87 7.38 -31.69
CA ASP A 591 37.49 8.79 -31.95
C ASP A 591 38.67 9.78 -31.76
N ILE A 592 39.89 9.29 -31.52
CA ILE A 592 41.17 10.03 -31.52
C ILE A 592 42.07 9.37 -32.56
#